data_AF-A0A5J4YXS9-F1
#
_entry.id   AF-A0A5J4YXS9-F1
#
_cell.length_a   1.000
_cell.length_b   1.000
_cell.length_c   1.000
_cell.angle_alpha   90.00
_cell.angle_beta   90.00
_cell.angle_gamma   90.00
#
_symmetry.space_group_name_H-M   'P 1'
#
loop_
_entity.id
_entity.type
_entity.pdbx_description
1 polymer ?
#
loop_
_entity_poly.entity_id
_entity_poly.type
_entity_poly.pdbx_seq_one_letter_code
_entity_poly.pdbx_strand_id
1 'polypeptide(L)'
;MAEVARLIDDGQAQPYDAAARGKEDPEDPNLVVDDDAPLGPLQETLTKLMPLFLFLGKVLDVVGPLLGKLFHYIHKAYVFIKPWHPEEWMPMIYGLLLCFFGGTFMLCLAALEAFRLFGFSRIKESWGLIWENVTEFYAAHKEDQTLDENADGIPDVLQISKRELMTRKIQLFLKVCDPQELSLGMDGLLAGCVAVLATLRSRFAQMIALGATIGDVLDRTLSPMLEHVIVRLCPKEYRKWIPEALSWTWRVLGALLASFVFRVIEGFYSSLRGSEMFWAGLIAYVTRKNFAKKEKVSPGSVLFMVATGALAGFGFWWQLSHLFTVPFPFNIFLWPLTVLENFLLFMVAVVH
;
A
#
# COMPACT_ATOMS: atom_id res chain seq x y z
N MET A 1 24.68 3.14 -4.20
CA MET A 1 24.35 2.82 -2.79
C MET A 1 24.77 3.95 -1.84
N ALA A 2 26.01 4.44 -1.86
CA ALA A 2 26.45 5.55 -0.99
C ALA A 2 25.85 6.94 -1.34
N GLU A 3 25.48 7.15 -2.61
CA GLU A 3 24.88 8.42 -3.09
C GLU A 3 23.37 8.49 -2.82
N VAL A 4 22.70 7.34 -2.78
CA VAL A 4 21.29 7.21 -2.35
C VAL A 4 21.18 7.38 -0.82
N ALA A 5 22.20 6.97 -0.06
CA ALA A 5 22.26 7.20 1.38
C ALA A 5 22.45 8.69 1.75
N ARG A 6 23.14 9.49 0.91
CA ARG A 6 23.25 10.94 1.11
C ARG A 6 21.94 11.68 0.84
N LEU A 7 21.17 11.26 -0.17
CA LEU A 7 19.84 11.82 -0.46
C LEU A 7 18.78 11.46 0.61
N ILE A 8 19.05 10.47 1.46
CA ILE A 8 18.19 10.11 2.60
C ILE A 8 18.45 11.01 3.82
N ASP A 9 19.66 11.58 3.96
CA ASP A 9 20.03 12.42 5.10
C ASP A 9 19.59 13.89 4.93
N ASP A 10 19.60 14.41 3.69
CA ASP A 10 19.10 15.77 3.38
C ASP A 10 17.56 15.85 3.29
N GLY A 11 16.88 14.70 3.38
CA GLY A 11 15.42 14.57 3.37
C GLY A 11 14.76 14.67 4.74
N GLN A 12 15.40 15.31 5.72
CA GLN A 12 14.75 15.73 6.97
C GLN A 12 13.68 16.76 6.61
N ALA A 13 12.46 16.29 6.31
CA ALA A 13 11.28 17.13 6.34
C ALA A 13 11.27 17.81 7.71
N GLN A 14 11.38 19.14 7.70
CA GLN A 14 11.21 19.93 8.90
C GLN A 14 9.93 19.46 9.59
N PRO A 15 9.95 19.19 10.92
CA PRO A 15 8.74 18.85 11.63
C PRO A 15 7.72 19.95 11.37
N TYR A 16 6.53 19.57 10.90
CA TYR A 16 5.41 20.48 10.73
C TYR A 16 5.12 21.10 12.10
N ASP A 17 5.52 22.35 12.26
CA ASP A 17 5.50 23.04 13.55
C ASP A 17 4.07 23.52 13.83
N ALA A 18 3.28 22.66 14.47
CA ALA A 18 1.93 22.98 14.91
C ALA A 18 1.89 24.20 15.88
N ALA A 19 3.03 24.62 16.44
CA ALA A 19 3.15 25.82 17.27
C ALA A 19 3.17 27.13 16.48
N ALA A 20 3.28 27.09 15.15
CA ALA A 20 3.15 28.28 14.29
C ALA A 20 1.70 28.77 14.15
N ARG A 21 0.69 28.01 14.63
CA ARG A 21 -0.74 28.39 14.67
C ARG A 21 -1.08 29.62 15.56
N GLY A 22 -0.09 30.31 16.12
CA GLY A 22 -0.30 31.38 17.11
C GLY A 22 0.06 32.79 16.67
N LYS A 23 0.48 33.00 15.42
CA LYS A 23 0.72 34.36 14.92
C LYS A 23 -0.09 34.56 13.66
N GLU A 24 -1.19 35.31 13.82
CA GLU A 24 -1.75 36.11 12.74
C GLU A 24 -0.57 36.78 12.03
N ASP A 25 -0.26 36.34 10.81
CA ASP A 25 0.60 37.12 9.94
C ASP A 25 -0.11 38.47 9.80
N PRO A 26 0.59 39.60 10.05
CA PRO A 26 -0.03 40.91 9.99
C PRO A 26 -0.65 41.06 8.60
N GLU A 27 -1.97 41.28 8.58
CA GLU A 27 -2.75 41.54 7.38
C GLU A 27 -1.93 42.42 6.44
N ASP A 28 -1.57 41.89 5.26
CA ASP A 28 -0.91 42.68 4.24
C ASP A 28 -1.86 43.85 3.91
N PRO A 29 -1.51 45.11 4.24
CA PRO A 29 -2.42 46.24 4.13
C PRO A 29 -2.78 46.58 2.67
N ASN A 30 -2.23 45.84 1.69
CA ASN A 30 -2.56 45.96 0.28
C ASN A 30 -3.43 44.81 -0.26
N LEU A 31 -3.80 43.81 0.54
CA LEU A 31 -4.75 42.78 0.13
C LEU A 31 -6.18 43.27 0.39
N VAL A 32 -6.68 44.12 -0.50
CA VAL A 32 -8.11 44.43 -0.56
C VAL A 32 -8.81 43.15 -1.02
N VAL A 33 -9.32 42.36 -0.07
CA VAL A 33 -10.26 41.28 -0.35
C VAL A 33 -11.58 41.94 -0.69
N ASP A 34 -11.83 42.06 -1.99
CA ASP A 34 -13.08 42.57 -2.54
C ASP A 34 -14.12 41.45 -2.41
N ASP A 35 -14.92 41.48 -1.34
CA ASP A 35 -15.95 40.47 -1.02
C ASP A 35 -17.03 40.33 -2.13
N ASP A 36 -17.08 41.28 -3.07
CA ASP A 36 -18.05 41.36 -4.17
C ASP A 36 -17.43 41.14 -5.58
N ALA A 37 -16.21 40.62 -5.70
CA ALA A 37 -15.61 40.36 -7.01
C ALA A 37 -16.44 39.31 -7.80
N PRO A 38 -16.96 39.64 -9.01
CA PRO A 38 -17.81 38.72 -9.75
C PRO A 38 -17.03 37.45 -10.14
N LEU A 39 -17.51 36.30 -9.67
CA LEU A 39 -17.03 34.92 -9.92
C LEU A 39 -17.03 34.47 -11.41
N GLY A 40 -17.09 35.39 -12.36
CA GLY A 40 -17.17 35.12 -13.81
C GLY A 40 -16.02 34.24 -14.36
N PRO A 41 -14.74 34.45 -14.00
CA PRO A 41 -13.63 33.64 -14.52
C PRO A 41 -13.64 32.19 -14.00
N LEU A 42 -14.11 32.00 -12.76
CA LEU A 42 -14.27 30.70 -12.11
C LEU A 42 -15.44 29.93 -12.73
N GLN A 43 -16.56 30.60 -13.05
CA GLN A 43 -17.70 29.95 -13.70
C GLN A 43 -17.34 29.35 -15.07
N GLU A 44 -16.54 30.06 -15.89
CA GLU A 44 -16.15 29.54 -17.22
C GLU A 44 -15.22 28.32 -17.12
N THR A 45 -14.23 28.34 -16.21
CA THR A 45 -13.33 27.20 -15.95
C THR A 45 -14.05 26.03 -15.29
N LEU A 46 -14.98 26.29 -14.36
CA LEU A 46 -15.87 25.28 -13.77
C LEU A 46 -16.74 24.60 -14.84
N THR A 47 -17.24 25.34 -15.83
CA THR A 47 -18.04 24.74 -16.91
C THR A 47 -17.23 23.82 -17.82
N LYS A 48 -15.93 24.07 -18.03
CA LYS A 48 -15.04 23.16 -18.80
C LYS A 48 -14.67 21.91 -18.00
N LEU A 49 -14.53 22.01 -16.68
CA LEU A 49 -14.23 20.88 -15.78
C LEU A 49 -15.49 20.11 -15.34
N MET A 50 -16.68 20.62 -15.65
CA MET A 50 -17.97 20.04 -15.28
C MET A 50 -18.14 18.55 -15.63
N PRO A 51 -17.77 18.04 -16.83
CA PRO A 51 -17.88 16.61 -17.10
C PRO A 51 -16.94 15.77 -16.21
N LEU A 52 -15.77 16.30 -15.84
CA LEU A 52 -14.85 15.66 -14.91
C LEU A 52 -15.43 15.63 -13.49
N PHE A 53 -16.01 16.73 -13.02
CA PHE A 53 -16.68 16.80 -11.70
C PHE A 53 -17.93 15.93 -11.63
N LEU A 54 -18.72 15.82 -12.71
CA LEU A 54 -19.85 14.90 -12.77
C LEU A 54 -19.40 13.43 -12.75
N PHE A 55 -18.27 13.13 -13.39
CA PHE A 55 -17.67 11.79 -13.33
C PHE A 55 -17.12 11.49 -11.94
N LEU A 56 -16.34 12.41 -11.34
CA LEU A 56 -15.87 12.30 -9.96
C LEU A 56 -17.03 12.19 -8.98
N GLY A 57 -18.09 12.99 -9.16
CA GLY A 57 -19.30 12.95 -8.34
C GLY A 57 -20.02 11.60 -8.44
N LYS A 58 -20.18 11.04 -9.64
CA LYS A 58 -20.71 9.67 -9.80
C LYS A 58 -19.83 8.61 -9.15
N VAL A 59 -18.51 8.74 -9.28
CA VAL A 59 -17.57 7.84 -8.61
C VAL A 59 -17.68 7.98 -7.10
N LEU A 60 -17.77 9.20 -6.57
CA LEU A 60 -17.94 9.49 -5.15
C LEU A 60 -19.31 9.02 -4.63
N ASP A 61 -20.38 9.12 -5.41
CA ASP A 61 -21.71 8.62 -5.04
C ASP A 61 -21.76 7.09 -4.97
N VAL A 62 -20.92 6.39 -5.73
CA VAL A 62 -20.79 4.93 -5.69
C VAL A 62 -19.79 4.49 -4.61
N VAL A 63 -18.62 5.11 -4.57
CA VAL A 63 -17.49 4.75 -3.71
C VAL A 63 -17.67 5.29 -2.30
N GLY A 64 -18.23 6.49 -2.14
CA GLY A 64 -18.49 7.16 -0.88
C GLY A 64 -19.32 6.35 0.11
N PRO A 65 -20.51 5.81 -0.25
CA PRO A 65 -21.27 4.96 0.67
C PRO A 65 -20.57 3.61 0.92
N LEU A 66 -19.77 3.11 -0.02
CA LEU A 66 -18.96 1.90 0.15
C LEU A 66 -17.84 2.11 1.18
N LEU A 67 -17.10 3.22 1.06
CA LEU A 67 -16.10 3.65 2.01
C LEU A 67 -16.73 3.97 3.37
N GLY A 68 -17.84 4.70 3.41
CA GLY A 68 -18.55 5.03 4.64
C GLY A 68 -19.05 3.79 5.39
N LYS A 69 -19.63 2.82 4.67
CA LYS A 69 -20.00 1.52 5.26
C LYS A 69 -18.76 0.77 5.74
N LEU A 70 -17.70 0.71 4.93
CA LEU A 70 -16.45 0.05 5.30
C LEU A 70 -15.85 0.66 6.58
N PHE A 71 -15.76 1.99 6.67
CA PHE A 71 -15.30 2.70 7.87
C PHE A 71 -16.19 2.45 9.07
N HIS A 72 -17.52 2.46 8.89
CA HIS A 72 -18.44 2.14 9.97
C HIS A 72 -18.24 0.71 10.50
N TYR A 73 -18.08 -0.28 9.61
CA TYR A 73 -17.79 -1.65 10.00
C TYR A 73 -16.41 -1.79 10.66
N ILE A 74 -15.38 -1.13 10.13
CA ILE A 74 -14.03 -1.12 10.71
C ILE A 74 -14.05 -0.48 12.10
N HIS A 75 -14.72 0.66 12.27
CA HIS A 75 -14.83 1.34 13.56
C HIS A 75 -15.61 0.48 14.56
N LYS A 76 -16.74 -0.12 14.15
CA LYS A 76 -17.52 -1.03 15.00
C LYS A 76 -16.70 -2.25 15.42
N ALA A 77 -15.94 -2.84 14.50
CA ALA A 77 -15.02 -3.93 14.79
C ALA A 77 -13.89 -3.48 15.74
N TYR A 78 -13.30 -2.31 15.51
CA TYR A 78 -12.25 -1.75 16.36
C TYR A 78 -12.74 -1.51 17.79
N VAL A 79 -13.92 -0.89 17.97
CA VAL A 79 -14.52 -0.66 19.28
C VAL A 79 -14.87 -1.98 19.98
N PHE A 80 -15.37 -2.98 19.24
CA PHE A 80 -15.65 -4.31 19.78
C PHE A 80 -14.37 -5.03 20.24
N ILE A 81 -13.27 -4.83 19.52
CA ILE A 81 -12.00 -5.50 19.77
C ILE A 81 -11.14 -4.74 20.81
N LYS A 82 -11.30 -3.41 20.94
CA LYS A 82 -10.51 -2.56 21.84
C LYS A 82 -10.39 -3.10 23.29
N PRO A 83 -11.44 -3.66 23.93
CA PRO A 83 -11.33 -4.24 25.27
C PRO A 83 -10.30 -5.39 25.38
N TRP A 84 -10.00 -6.04 24.26
CA TRP A 84 -9.11 -7.20 24.18
C TRP A 84 -7.65 -6.86 23.87
N HIS A 85 -7.29 -5.56 23.83
CA HIS A 85 -5.93 -5.09 23.53
C HIS A 85 -5.38 -5.58 22.18
N PRO A 86 -6.01 -5.18 21.04
CA PRO A 86 -5.58 -5.59 19.69
C PRO A 86 -4.12 -5.29 19.39
N GLU A 87 -3.58 -4.23 19.98
CA GLU A 87 -2.19 -3.80 19.80
C GLU A 87 -1.17 -4.85 20.24
N GLU A 88 -1.55 -5.80 21.11
CA GLU A 88 -0.67 -6.85 21.59
C GLU A 88 -0.77 -8.12 20.73
N TRP A 89 -1.99 -8.60 20.47
CA TRP A 89 -2.20 -9.89 19.81
C TRP A 89 -2.30 -9.80 18.28
N MET A 90 -2.70 -8.66 17.70
CA MET A 90 -2.72 -8.51 16.23
C MET A 90 -1.32 -8.61 15.63
N PRO A 91 -0.28 -7.93 16.16
CA PRO A 91 1.08 -8.13 15.70
C PRO A 91 1.58 -9.56 15.91
N MET A 92 1.10 -10.26 16.93
CA MET A 92 1.43 -11.67 17.15
C MET A 92 0.86 -12.57 16.06
N ILE A 93 -0.44 -12.46 15.78
CA ILE A 93 -1.09 -13.28 14.76
C ILE A 93 -0.54 -12.94 13.38
N TYR A 94 -0.43 -11.65 13.05
CA TYR A 94 0.14 -11.20 11.79
C TYR A 94 1.60 -11.64 11.66
N GLY A 95 2.39 -11.51 12.72
CA GLY A 95 3.78 -11.96 12.78
C GLY A 95 3.93 -13.45 12.55
N LEU A 96 3.06 -14.28 13.14
CA LEU A 96 3.03 -15.73 12.88
C LEU A 96 2.66 -16.03 11.42
N LEU A 97 1.62 -15.39 10.89
CA LEU A 97 1.21 -15.59 9.50
C LEU A 97 2.34 -15.21 8.54
N LEU A 98 3.00 -14.07 8.77
CA LEU A 98 4.16 -13.64 8.01
C LEU A 98 5.33 -14.63 8.16
N CYS A 99 5.54 -15.15 9.37
CA CYS A 99 6.65 -16.04 9.67
C CYS A 99 6.53 -17.42 9.00
N PHE A 100 5.30 -17.94 8.86
CA PHE A 100 5.05 -19.26 8.30
C PHE A 100 4.57 -19.27 6.85
N PHE A 101 4.05 -18.15 6.34
CA PHE A 101 3.45 -18.07 5.00
C PHE A 101 3.93 -16.88 4.16
N GLY A 102 4.77 -15.99 4.71
CA GLY A 102 5.14 -14.74 4.05
C GLY A 102 5.82 -14.92 2.68
N GLY A 103 6.67 -15.94 2.50
CA GLY A 103 7.30 -16.24 1.21
C GLY A 103 6.33 -16.67 0.11
N THR A 104 5.08 -17.03 0.46
CA THR A 104 4.03 -17.30 -0.54
C THR A 104 3.43 -16.02 -1.11
N PHE A 105 3.50 -14.91 -0.36
CA PHE A 105 2.88 -13.62 -0.66
C PHE A 105 3.94 -12.54 -0.88
N MET A 106 4.88 -12.83 -1.77
CA MET A 106 6.06 -11.99 -2.02
C MET A 106 5.68 -10.58 -2.48
N LEU A 107 4.77 -10.45 -3.45
CA LEU A 107 4.39 -9.15 -4.00
C LEU A 107 3.54 -8.35 -3.01
N CYS A 108 2.64 -9.01 -2.27
CA CYS A 108 1.89 -8.38 -1.19
C CYS A 108 2.83 -7.84 -0.10
N LEU A 109 3.83 -8.62 0.30
CA LEU A 109 4.81 -8.23 1.32
C LEU A 109 5.65 -7.04 0.85
N ALA A 110 6.17 -7.10 -0.37
CA ALA A 110 6.91 -5.99 -0.98
C ALA A 110 6.05 -4.72 -1.12
N ALA A 111 4.78 -4.85 -1.50
CA ALA A 111 3.84 -3.73 -1.58
C ALA A 111 3.57 -3.11 -0.20
N LEU A 112 3.33 -3.94 0.82
CA LEU A 112 3.10 -3.46 2.18
C LEU A 112 4.33 -2.75 2.74
N GLU A 113 5.53 -3.25 2.46
CA GLU A 113 6.78 -2.63 2.91
C GLU A 113 7.08 -1.32 2.20
N ALA A 114 6.90 -1.28 0.88
CA ALA A 114 7.03 -0.05 0.13
C ALA A 114 6.04 1.00 0.65
N PHE A 115 4.78 0.63 0.84
CA PHE A 115 3.78 1.55 1.38
C PHE A 115 4.13 2.00 2.81
N ARG A 116 4.60 1.10 3.65
CA ARG A 116 5.02 1.43 5.02
C ARG A 116 6.21 2.39 5.05
N LEU A 117 7.21 2.19 4.19
CA LEU A 117 8.42 3.00 4.16
C LEU A 117 8.19 4.39 3.58
N PHE A 118 7.35 4.50 2.54
CA PHE A 118 7.22 5.73 1.76
C PHE A 118 5.91 6.48 1.97
N GLY A 119 4.81 5.79 2.28
CA GLY A 119 3.46 6.39 2.37
C GLY A 119 2.90 6.46 3.79
N PHE A 120 3.13 5.46 4.64
CA PHE A 120 2.38 5.29 5.89
C PHE A 120 2.56 6.43 6.89
N SER A 121 3.79 6.92 7.12
CA SER A 121 4.03 8.01 8.08
C SER A 121 3.33 9.29 7.65
N ARG A 122 3.47 9.67 6.36
CA ARG A 122 2.84 10.87 5.79
C ARG A 122 1.32 10.78 5.84
N ILE A 123 0.76 9.65 5.42
CA ILE A 123 -0.69 9.43 5.47
C ILE A 123 -1.19 9.49 6.90
N LYS A 124 -0.48 8.90 7.86
CA LYS A 124 -0.90 8.91 9.26
C LYS A 124 -1.00 10.33 9.82
N GLU A 125 -0.06 11.21 9.46
CA GLU A 125 -0.05 12.62 9.86
C GLU A 125 -1.18 13.40 9.15
N SER A 126 -1.32 13.24 7.83
CA SER A 126 -2.34 13.95 7.04
C SER A 126 -3.76 13.41 7.25
N TRP A 127 -3.92 12.18 7.75
CA TRP A 127 -5.24 11.57 7.96
C TRP A 127 -6.08 12.32 8.99
N GLY A 128 -5.45 12.80 10.07
CA GLY A 128 -6.15 13.61 11.07
C GLY A 128 -6.72 14.89 10.46
N LEU A 129 -5.91 15.59 9.68
CA LEU A 129 -6.27 16.84 9.00
C LEU A 129 -7.37 16.61 7.95
N ILE A 130 -7.25 15.56 7.12
CA ILE A 130 -8.30 15.21 6.16
C ILE A 130 -9.61 14.88 6.89
N TRP A 131 -9.54 14.14 8.00
CA TRP A 131 -10.73 13.77 8.75
C TRP A 131 -11.44 14.98 9.35
N GLU A 132 -10.69 15.93 9.90
CA GLU A 132 -11.22 17.20 10.41
C GLU A 132 -11.89 17.99 9.27
N ASN A 133 -11.18 18.23 8.17
CA ASN A 133 -11.71 18.93 6.99
C ASN A 133 -12.97 18.27 6.41
N VAL A 134 -13.01 16.93 6.34
CA VAL A 134 -14.18 16.20 5.87
C VAL A 134 -15.33 16.32 6.86
N THR A 135 -15.06 16.28 8.17
CA THR A 135 -16.09 16.41 9.20
C THR A 135 -16.71 17.81 9.19
N GLU A 136 -15.88 18.85 9.07
CA GLU A 136 -16.33 20.24 8.93
C GLU A 136 -17.14 20.44 7.65
N PHE A 137 -16.68 19.90 6.52
CA PHE A 137 -17.45 19.90 5.29
C PHE A 137 -18.80 19.21 5.44
N TYR A 138 -18.88 18.06 6.12
CA TYR A 138 -20.15 17.37 6.35
C TYR A 138 -21.08 18.15 7.28
N ALA A 139 -20.55 18.83 8.29
CA ALA A 139 -21.34 19.69 9.17
C ALA A 139 -21.91 20.87 8.39
N ALA A 140 -21.07 21.59 7.66
CA ALA A 140 -21.47 22.69 6.79
C ALA A 140 -22.44 22.23 5.69
N HIS A 141 -22.24 21.03 5.14
CA HIS A 141 -23.15 20.45 4.14
C HIS A 141 -24.53 20.15 4.71
N LYS A 142 -24.60 19.72 5.98
CA LYS A 142 -25.87 19.45 6.66
C LYS A 142 -26.62 20.74 6.98
N GLU A 143 -25.91 21.80 7.36
CA GLU A 143 -26.49 23.13 7.56
C GLU A 143 -26.98 23.73 6.24
N ASP A 144 -26.20 23.61 5.17
CA ASP A 144 -26.56 24.05 3.81
C ASP A 144 -27.79 23.32 3.25
N GLN A 145 -28.03 22.07 3.66
CA GLN A 145 -29.25 21.32 3.33
C GLN A 145 -30.51 21.84 4.02
N THR A 146 -30.38 22.68 5.04
CA THR A 146 -31.51 23.26 5.79
C THR A 146 -31.77 24.73 5.49
N LEU A 147 -30.90 25.36 4.70
CA LEU A 147 -31.06 26.75 4.29
C LEU A 147 -32.24 26.87 3.30
N ASP A 148 -33.13 27.80 3.63
CA ASP A 148 -34.29 28.24 2.87
C ASP A 148 -34.17 29.76 2.77
N GLU A 149 -33.34 30.23 1.83
CA GLU A 149 -33.02 31.66 1.67
C GLU A 149 -34.19 32.44 1.05
N ASN A 150 -35.10 31.74 0.39
CA ASN A 150 -36.28 32.32 -0.26
C ASN A 150 -37.54 32.31 0.65
N ALA A 151 -37.43 31.70 1.85
CA ALA A 151 -38.47 31.57 2.87
C ALA A 151 -39.79 30.96 2.35
N ASP A 152 -39.70 30.06 1.37
CA ASP A 152 -40.86 29.41 0.76
C ASP A 152 -41.31 28.12 1.48
N GLY A 153 -40.57 27.71 2.51
CA GLY A 153 -40.85 26.56 3.34
C GLY A 153 -40.26 25.25 2.80
N ILE A 154 -39.48 25.29 1.72
CA ILE A 154 -38.82 24.14 1.10
C ILE A 154 -37.32 24.46 0.94
N PRO A 155 -36.40 23.59 1.39
CA PRO A 155 -34.96 23.84 1.27
C PRO A 155 -34.51 24.05 -0.19
N ASP A 156 -33.68 25.07 -0.44
CA ASP A 156 -33.24 25.47 -1.79
C ASP A 156 -32.53 24.32 -2.54
N VAL A 157 -31.89 23.41 -1.80
CA VAL A 157 -31.19 22.23 -2.32
C VAL A 157 -32.13 21.28 -3.10
N LEU A 158 -33.44 21.32 -2.85
CA LEU A 158 -34.44 20.52 -3.56
C LEU A 158 -35.01 21.21 -4.80
N GLN A 159 -34.78 22.52 -4.94
CA GLN A 159 -35.37 23.33 -6.01
C GLN A 159 -34.38 23.69 -7.13
N ILE A 160 -33.08 23.68 -6.82
CA ILE A 160 -32.01 24.02 -7.77
C ILE A 160 -31.74 22.92 -8.80
N SER A 161 -31.25 23.32 -9.99
CA SER A 161 -30.85 22.36 -11.02
C SER A 161 -29.61 21.55 -10.57
N LYS A 162 -29.46 20.32 -11.08
CA LYS A 162 -28.30 19.45 -10.76
C LYS A 162 -26.93 20.12 -11.00
N ARG A 163 -26.89 21.09 -11.91
CA ARG A 163 -25.69 21.85 -12.27
C ARG A 163 -25.38 22.93 -11.25
N GLU A 164 -26.38 23.70 -10.84
CA GLU A 164 -26.25 24.73 -9.79
C GLU A 164 -25.96 24.12 -8.43
N LEU A 165 -26.58 22.97 -8.12
CA LEU A 165 -26.33 22.20 -6.91
C LEU A 165 -24.87 21.75 -6.79
N MET A 166 -24.28 21.33 -7.91
CA MET A 166 -22.87 20.95 -7.95
C MET A 166 -21.96 22.16 -7.76
N THR A 167 -22.26 23.30 -8.40
CA THR A 167 -21.49 24.54 -8.22
C THR A 167 -21.53 25.02 -6.77
N ARG A 168 -22.71 25.01 -6.14
CA ARG A 168 -22.88 25.36 -4.71
C ARG A 168 -22.10 24.42 -3.80
N LYS A 169 -22.12 23.12 -4.06
CA LYS A 169 -21.32 22.14 -3.28
C LYS A 169 -19.81 22.31 -3.44
N ILE A 170 -19.34 22.60 -4.66
CA ILE A 170 -17.92 22.87 -4.89
C ILE A 170 -17.51 24.17 -4.18
N GLN A 171 -18.35 25.21 -4.21
CA GLN A 171 -18.10 26.45 -3.48
C GLN A 171 -18.05 26.23 -1.97
N LEU A 172 -18.99 25.44 -1.43
CA LEU A 172 -18.98 25.06 -0.01
C LEU A 172 -17.72 24.27 0.36
N PHE A 173 -17.31 23.33 -0.49
CA PHE A 173 -16.07 22.57 -0.30
C PHE A 173 -14.84 23.47 -0.30
N LEU A 174 -14.73 24.38 -1.27
CA LEU A 174 -13.61 25.33 -1.38
C LEU A 174 -13.60 26.36 -0.24
N LYS A 175 -14.76 26.67 0.36
CA LYS A 175 -14.87 27.61 1.49
C LYS A 175 -14.46 26.97 2.81
N VAL A 176 -14.69 25.67 2.97
CA VAL A 176 -14.52 24.96 4.25
C VAL A 176 -13.19 24.20 4.32
N CYS A 177 -12.71 23.62 3.22
CA CYS A 177 -11.50 22.80 3.23
C CYS A 177 -10.23 23.61 2.95
N ASP A 178 -9.20 23.41 3.78
CA ASP A 178 -7.86 23.96 3.51
C ASP A 178 -7.19 23.25 2.32
N PRO A 179 -6.81 23.98 1.25
CA PRO A 179 -6.21 23.38 0.06
C PRO A 179 -4.81 22.80 0.31
N GLN A 180 -4.02 23.36 1.23
CA GLN A 180 -2.68 22.86 1.55
C GLN A 180 -2.77 21.54 2.32
N GLU A 181 -3.68 21.43 3.28
CA GLU A 181 -3.86 20.20 4.05
C GLU A 181 -4.38 19.04 3.17
N LEU A 182 -5.31 19.34 2.26
CA LEU A 182 -5.81 18.37 1.29
C LEU A 182 -4.70 17.91 0.33
N SER A 183 -3.87 18.86 -0.16
CA SER A 183 -2.73 18.55 -1.04
C SER A 183 -1.73 17.64 -0.34
N LEU A 184 -1.35 17.93 0.92
CA LEU A 184 -0.40 17.12 1.68
C LEU A 184 -0.89 15.67 1.85
N GLY A 185 -2.18 15.48 2.13
CA GLY A 185 -2.78 14.15 2.23
C GLY A 185 -2.84 13.39 0.91
N MET A 186 -3.17 14.08 -0.19
CA MET A 186 -3.13 13.52 -1.54
C MET A 186 -1.72 13.14 -1.97
N ASP A 187 -0.72 13.98 -1.66
CA ASP A 187 0.68 13.74 -1.97
C ASP A 187 1.22 12.51 -1.23
N GLY A 188 0.83 12.33 0.04
CA GLY A 188 1.17 11.13 0.81
C GLY A 188 0.60 9.84 0.20
N LEU A 189 -0.65 9.87 -0.26
CA LEU A 189 -1.29 8.73 -0.93
C LEU A 189 -0.63 8.42 -2.27
N LEU A 190 -0.43 9.43 -3.11
CA LEU A 190 0.20 9.29 -4.41
C LEU A 190 1.64 8.80 -4.28
N ALA A 191 2.42 9.35 -3.35
CA ALA A 191 3.77 8.90 -3.06
C ALA A 191 3.80 7.43 -2.64
N GLY A 192 2.89 7.01 -1.76
CA GLY A 192 2.75 5.60 -1.35
C GLY A 192 2.43 4.69 -2.54
N CYS A 193 1.45 5.05 -3.37
CA CYS A 193 1.08 4.27 -4.55
C CYS A 193 2.22 4.15 -5.58
N VAL A 194 2.89 5.26 -5.89
CA VAL A 194 4.01 5.28 -6.83
C VAL A 194 5.19 4.47 -6.29
N ALA A 195 5.47 4.55 -4.99
CA ALA A 195 6.53 3.77 -4.37
C ALA A 195 6.25 2.25 -4.44
N VAL A 196 5.00 1.84 -4.22
CA VAL A 196 4.58 0.44 -4.39
C VAL A 196 4.79 -0.02 -5.83
N LEU A 197 4.30 0.73 -6.82
CA LEU A 197 4.45 0.39 -8.23
C LEU A 197 5.93 0.31 -8.65
N ALA A 198 6.74 1.27 -8.21
CA ALA A 198 8.17 1.29 -8.48
C ALA A 198 8.88 0.06 -7.87
N THR A 199 8.52 -0.31 -6.65
CA THR A 199 9.09 -1.47 -5.94
C THR A 199 8.73 -2.77 -6.65
N LEU A 200 7.46 -2.96 -6.99
CA LEU A 200 6.98 -4.15 -7.68
C LEU A 200 7.64 -4.30 -9.06
N ARG A 201 7.72 -3.21 -9.84
CA ARG A 201 8.39 -3.19 -11.14
C ARG A 201 9.88 -3.50 -11.02
N SER A 202 10.56 -2.91 -10.03
CA SER A 202 11.99 -3.15 -9.79
C SER A 202 12.27 -4.62 -9.48
N ARG A 203 11.47 -5.24 -8.59
CA ARG A 203 11.61 -6.65 -8.22
C ARG A 203 11.37 -7.58 -9.41
N PHE A 204 10.35 -7.30 -10.21
CA PHE A 204 10.05 -8.08 -11.42
C PHE A 204 11.16 -7.99 -12.46
N ALA A 205 11.68 -6.78 -12.71
CA ALA A 205 12.80 -6.58 -13.63
C ALA A 205 14.06 -7.33 -13.16
N GLN A 206 14.38 -7.30 -11.86
CA GLN A 206 15.49 -8.06 -11.30
C GLN A 206 15.30 -9.57 -11.45
N MET A 207 14.08 -10.08 -11.24
CA MET A 207 13.74 -11.49 -11.44
C MET A 207 13.95 -11.92 -12.90
N ILE A 208 13.46 -11.14 -13.86
CA ILE A 208 13.65 -11.43 -15.30
C ILE A 208 15.14 -11.40 -15.68
N ALA A 209 15.87 -10.36 -15.25
CA ALA A 209 17.29 -10.21 -15.57
C ALA A 209 18.13 -11.36 -14.99
N LEU A 210 17.85 -11.77 -13.75
CA LEU A 210 18.48 -12.93 -13.14
C LEU A 210 18.10 -14.22 -13.88
N GLY A 211 16.83 -14.38 -14.24
CA GLY A 211 16.34 -15.55 -14.98
C GLY A 211 16.99 -15.71 -16.35
N ALA A 212 17.14 -14.61 -17.10
CA ALA A 212 17.80 -14.59 -18.40
C ALA A 212 19.29 -14.96 -18.28
N THR A 213 20.00 -14.39 -17.29
CA THR A 213 21.43 -14.69 -17.10
C THR A 213 21.66 -16.14 -16.68
N ILE A 214 20.84 -16.70 -15.78
CA ILE A 214 20.87 -18.12 -15.43
C ILE A 214 20.59 -18.98 -16.67
N GLY A 215 19.57 -18.64 -17.45
CA GLY A 215 19.19 -19.37 -18.67
C GLY A 215 20.30 -19.40 -19.71
N ASP A 216 20.95 -18.26 -19.97
CA ASP A 216 22.06 -18.17 -20.92
C ASP A 216 23.30 -18.98 -20.46
N VAL A 217 23.56 -19.04 -19.14
CA VAL A 217 24.63 -19.90 -18.58
C VAL A 217 24.28 -21.38 -18.77
N LEU A 218 23.05 -21.78 -18.47
CA LEU A 218 22.58 -23.16 -18.67
C LEU A 218 22.66 -23.56 -20.14
N ASP A 219 22.24 -22.69 -21.07
CA ASP A 219 22.29 -22.93 -22.51
C ASP A 219 23.73 -23.19 -22.97
N ARG A 220 24.68 -22.31 -22.59
CA ARG A 220 26.09 -22.46 -22.94
C ARG A 220 26.73 -23.73 -22.39
N THR A 221 26.33 -24.17 -21.20
CA THR A 221 26.94 -25.34 -20.54
C THR A 221 26.29 -26.66 -20.97
N LEU A 222 24.97 -26.72 -21.09
CA LEU A 222 24.22 -27.97 -21.25
C LEU A 222 23.79 -28.24 -22.70
N SER A 223 23.53 -27.21 -23.51
CA SER A 223 23.06 -27.41 -24.89
C SER A 223 24.02 -28.22 -25.77
N PRO A 224 25.35 -28.05 -25.73
CA PRO A 224 26.25 -28.86 -26.54
C PRO A 224 26.14 -30.37 -26.24
N MET A 225 25.86 -30.73 -24.98
CA MET A 225 25.70 -32.13 -24.58
C MET A 225 24.32 -32.68 -25.01
N LEU A 226 23.24 -31.91 -24.78
CA LEU A 226 21.89 -32.33 -25.11
C LEU A 226 21.64 -32.37 -26.63
N GLU A 227 22.20 -31.42 -27.39
CA GLU A 227 22.03 -31.35 -28.83
C GLU A 227 22.54 -32.64 -29.51
N HIS A 228 23.71 -33.14 -29.08
CA HIS A 228 24.26 -34.41 -29.57
C HIS A 228 23.33 -35.60 -29.33
N VAL A 229 22.58 -35.61 -28.22
CA VAL A 229 21.63 -36.68 -27.89
C VAL A 229 20.35 -36.53 -28.72
N ILE A 230 19.79 -35.32 -28.79
CA ILE A 230 18.50 -35.05 -29.45
C ILE A 230 18.60 -35.21 -30.97
N VAL A 231 19.72 -34.80 -31.59
CA VAL A 231 19.95 -34.95 -33.05
C VAL A 231 19.94 -36.43 -33.49
N ARG A 232 20.34 -37.36 -32.61
CA ARG A 232 20.28 -38.81 -32.90
C ARG A 232 18.86 -39.36 -32.87
N LEU A 233 17.99 -38.77 -32.07
CA LEU A 233 16.60 -39.20 -31.90
C LEU A 233 15.64 -38.52 -32.89
N CYS A 234 15.99 -37.33 -33.37
CA CYS A 234 15.12 -36.53 -34.25
C CYS A 234 15.33 -36.80 -35.76
N PRO A 235 14.24 -36.89 -36.55
CA PRO A 235 14.29 -36.90 -38.01
C PRO A 235 15.00 -35.65 -38.57
N LYS A 236 15.64 -35.79 -39.73
CA LYS A 236 16.47 -34.73 -40.33
C LYS A 236 15.72 -33.41 -40.57
N GLU A 237 14.42 -33.47 -40.83
CA GLU A 237 13.56 -32.33 -41.14
C GLU A 237 13.40 -31.33 -39.96
N TYR A 238 13.46 -31.83 -38.72
CA TYR A 238 13.20 -31.02 -37.52
C TYR A 238 14.47 -30.54 -36.82
N ARG A 239 15.65 -30.96 -37.27
CA ARG A 239 16.93 -30.65 -36.60
C ARG A 239 17.21 -29.16 -36.48
N LYS A 240 16.68 -28.37 -37.42
CA LYS A 240 16.80 -26.91 -37.44
C LYS A 240 16.14 -26.19 -36.28
N TRP A 241 15.22 -26.83 -35.54
CA TRP A 241 14.52 -26.22 -34.41
C TRP A 241 15.12 -26.63 -33.06
N ILE A 242 16.04 -27.59 -33.05
CA ILE A 242 16.65 -28.11 -31.83
C ILE A 242 17.39 -27.02 -31.05
N PRO A 243 18.31 -26.24 -31.65
CA PRO A 243 19.06 -25.25 -30.88
C PRO A 243 18.15 -24.14 -30.34
N GLU A 244 17.17 -23.69 -31.13
CA GLU A 244 16.19 -22.69 -30.69
C GLU A 244 15.31 -23.24 -29.56
N ALA A 245 14.78 -24.45 -29.69
CA ALA A 245 13.94 -25.06 -28.66
C ALA A 245 14.71 -25.27 -27.34
N LEU A 246 15.98 -25.69 -27.42
CA LEU A 246 16.84 -25.81 -26.25
C LEU A 246 17.08 -24.45 -25.59
N SER A 247 17.47 -23.42 -26.35
CA SER A 247 17.72 -22.10 -25.81
C SER A 247 16.47 -21.51 -25.12
N TRP A 248 15.29 -21.66 -25.73
CA TRP A 248 14.02 -21.28 -25.10
C TRP A 248 13.74 -22.07 -23.82
N THR A 249 13.99 -23.38 -23.82
CA THR A 249 13.82 -24.24 -22.65
C THR A 249 14.71 -23.77 -21.49
N TRP A 250 15.98 -23.49 -21.75
CA TRP A 250 16.91 -23.02 -20.72
C TRP A 250 16.55 -21.63 -20.19
N ARG A 251 16.07 -20.72 -21.03
CA ARG A 251 15.58 -19.40 -20.59
C ARG A 251 14.35 -19.51 -19.69
N VAL A 252 13.39 -20.38 -20.03
CA VAL A 252 12.22 -20.64 -19.19
C VAL A 252 12.65 -21.28 -17.86
N LEU A 253 13.53 -22.29 -17.89
CA LEU A 253 14.08 -22.90 -16.68
C LEU A 253 14.85 -21.91 -15.81
N GLY A 254 15.62 -21.02 -16.43
CA GLY A 254 16.33 -19.93 -15.76
C GLY A 254 15.38 -18.98 -15.06
N ALA A 255 14.29 -18.57 -15.73
CA ALA A 255 13.24 -17.76 -15.12
C ALA A 255 12.54 -18.47 -13.94
N LEU A 256 12.23 -19.76 -14.08
CA LEU A 256 11.66 -20.56 -12.99
C LEU A 256 12.61 -20.65 -11.78
N LEU A 257 13.90 -20.91 -12.02
CA LEU A 257 14.90 -20.97 -10.96
C LEU A 257 15.09 -19.62 -10.27
N ALA A 258 15.18 -18.53 -11.04
CA ALA A 258 15.26 -17.18 -10.49
C ALA A 258 14.03 -16.86 -9.63
N SER A 259 12.83 -17.21 -10.10
CA SER A 259 11.61 -17.01 -9.32
C SER A 259 11.61 -17.77 -8.00
N PHE A 260 12.17 -18.99 -7.99
CA PHE A 260 12.34 -19.79 -6.78
C PHE A 260 13.36 -19.16 -5.83
N VAL A 261 14.51 -18.71 -6.32
CA VAL A 261 15.53 -18.04 -5.50
C VAL A 261 14.98 -16.76 -4.86
N PHE A 262 14.23 -15.95 -5.61
CA PHE A 262 13.57 -14.76 -5.07
C PHE A 262 12.58 -15.12 -3.95
N ARG A 263 11.75 -16.16 -4.13
CA ARG A 263 10.85 -16.65 -3.08
C ARG A 263 11.60 -17.10 -1.84
N VAL A 264 12.78 -17.71 -2.00
CA VAL A 264 13.63 -18.11 -0.87
C VAL A 264 14.13 -16.89 -0.09
N ILE A 265 14.62 -15.85 -0.79
CA ILE A 265 15.10 -14.62 -0.16
C ILE A 265 13.96 -13.93 0.61
N GLU A 266 12.79 -13.82 0.00
CA GLU A 266 11.62 -13.13 0.56
C GLU A 266 10.99 -13.95 1.68
N GLY A 267 10.98 -15.29 1.56
CA GLY A 267 10.60 -16.20 2.63
C GLY A 267 11.47 -16.04 3.87
N PHE A 268 12.80 -15.94 3.68
CA PHE A 268 13.73 -15.69 4.79
C PHE A 268 13.51 -14.31 5.44
N TYR A 269 13.35 -13.27 4.62
CA TYR A 269 13.05 -11.93 5.12
C TYR A 269 11.74 -11.92 5.93
N SER A 270 10.68 -12.54 5.39
CA SER A 270 9.37 -12.61 6.02
C SER A 270 9.38 -13.38 7.35
N SER A 271 10.20 -14.43 7.46
CA SER A 271 10.35 -15.20 8.70
C SER A 271 11.01 -14.39 9.80
N LEU A 272 12.06 -13.63 9.47
CA LEU A 272 12.72 -12.71 10.39
C LEU A 272 11.77 -11.61 10.85
N ARG A 273 11.07 -10.98 9.92
CA ARG A 273 10.17 -9.88 10.24
C ARG A 273 8.96 -10.35 11.05
N GLY A 274 8.41 -11.52 10.68
CA GLY A 274 7.28 -12.12 11.36
C GLY A 274 7.60 -12.54 12.80
N SER A 275 8.78 -13.12 13.02
CA SER A 275 9.21 -13.50 14.37
C SER A 275 9.46 -12.28 15.26
N GLU A 276 10.04 -11.20 14.72
CA GLU A 276 10.23 -9.94 15.45
C GLU A 276 8.89 -9.36 15.90
N MET A 277 7.90 -9.30 14.99
CA MET A 277 6.55 -8.81 15.31
C MET A 277 5.84 -9.69 16.35
N PHE A 278 6.00 -11.01 16.24
CA PHE A 278 5.43 -11.95 17.21
C PHE A 278 5.99 -11.74 18.61
N TRP A 279 7.32 -11.71 18.73
CA TRP A 279 7.94 -11.51 20.04
C TRP A 279 7.67 -10.11 20.58
N ALA A 280 7.67 -9.06 19.75
CA ALA A 280 7.30 -7.71 20.20
C ALA A 280 5.90 -7.66 20.84
N GLY A 281 4.90 -8.27 20.20
CA GLY A 281 3.54 -8.34 20.75
C GLY A 281 3.44 -9.21 22.00
N LEU A 282 4.13 -10.35 22.03
CA LEU A 282 4.14 -11.25 23.20
C LEU A 282 4.79 -10.58 24.41
N ILE A 283 5.85 -9.80 24.20
CA ILE A 283 6.53 -9.06 25.27
C ILE A 283 5.62 -7.97 25.82
N ALA A 284 4.90 -7.26 24.96
CA ALA A 284 3.90 -6.27 25.39
C ALA A 284 2.85 -6.93 26.30
N TYR A 285 2.33 -8.09 25.89
CA TYR A 285 1.36 -8.87 26.69
C TYR A 285 1.94 -9.35 28.04
N VAL A 286 3.12 -9.96 28.05
CA VAL A 286 3.79 -10.49 29.25
C VAL A 286 4.13 -9.37 30.24
N THR A 287 4.53 -8.21 29.72
CA THR A 287 4.81 -7.01 30.51
C THR A 287 3.54 -6.48 31.18
N ARG A 288 2.42 -6.40 30.45
CA ARG A 288 1.13 -5.95 31.00
C ARG A 288 0.64 -6.83 32.14
N LYS A 289 0.84 -8.14 32.02
CA LYS A 289 0.43 -9.12 33.04
C LYS A 289 1.45 -9.30 34.18
N ASN A 290 2.53 -8.51 34.20
CA ASN A 290 3.60 -8.57 35.21
C ASN A 290 4.28 -9.95 35.36
N PHE A 291 4.26 -10.79 34.32
CA PHE A 291 4.91 -12.11 34.36
C PHE A 291 6.43 -12.03 34.19
N ALA A 292 6.97 -10.95 33.63
CA ALA A 292 8.43 -10.74 33.49
C ALA A 292 8.83 -9.28 33.67
N LYS A 293 10.02 -9.05 34.25
CA LYS A 293 10.65 -7.71 34.35
C LYS A 293 11.14 -7.27 32.96
N LYS A 294 10.78 -6.04 32.55
CA LYS A 294 11.13 -5.43 31.25
C LYS A 294 12.60 -5.56 30.84
N GLU A 295 13.52 -5.60 31.81
CA GLU A 295 14.97 -5.61 31.60
C GLU A 295 15.50 -6.91 30.98
N LYS A 296 14.90 -8.08 31.24
CA LYS A 296 15.37 -9.36 30.67
C LYS A 296 14.79 -9.65 29.28
N VAL A 297 13.73 -8.94 28.92
CA VAL A 297 12.83 -9.26 27.81
C VAL A 297 12.71 -8.08 26.83
N SER A 298 13.53 -7.04 26.97
CA SER A 298 13.52 -5.89 26.08
C SER A 298 13.98 -6.25 24.65
N PRO A 299 13.53 -5.47 23.63
CA PRO A 299 14.06 -5.55 22.28
C PRO A 299 15.57 -5.21 22.33
N GLY A 300 16.42 -6.23 22.20
CA GLY A 300 17.88 -6.10 22.37
C GLY A 300 18.50 -7.10 23.37
N SER A 301 17.68 -7.79 24.17
CA SER A 301 18.16 -8.90 25.00
C SER A 301 18.65 -10.07 24.14
N VAL A 302 19.73 -10.74 24.56
CA VAL A 302 20.23 -11.97 23.91
C VAL A 302 19.13 -13.02 23.82
N LEU A 303 18.28 -13.12 24.85
CA LEU A 303 17.16 -14.05 24.87
C LEU A 303 16.14 -13.73 23.76
N PHE A 304 15.84 -12.45 23.54
CA PHE A 304 14.94 -12.01 22.47
C PHE A 304 15.54 -12.33 21.10
N MET A 305 16.83 -12.06 20.90
CA MET A 305 17.51 -12.35 19.64
C MET A 305 17.54 -13.85 19.33
N VAL A 306 17.87 -14.69 20.32
CA VAL A 306 17.87 -16.15 20.18
C VAL A 306 16.47 -16.69 19.91
N ALA A 307 15.46 -16.23 20.65
CA ALA A 307 14.07 -16.66 20.47
C ALA A 307 13.51 -16.22 19.11
N THR A 308 13.84 -15.00 18.67
CA THR A 308 13.47 -14.46 17.34
C THR A 308 14.14 -15.26 16.23
N GLY A 309 15.44 -15.55 16.36
CA GLY A 309 16.19 -16.35 15.39
C GLY A 309 15.71 -17.79 15.33
N ALA A 310 15.39 -18.42 16.46
CA ALA A 310 14.85 -19.77 16.51
C ALA A 310 13.48 -19.87 15.83
N LEU A 311 12.57 -18.92 16.12
CA LEU A 311 11.26 -18.87 15.48
C LEU A 311 11.37 -18.56 13.98
N ALA A 312 12.24 -17.62 13.58
CA ALA A 312 12.48 -17.31 12.17
C ALA A 312 13.08 -18.49 11.41
N GLY A 313 14.03 -19.21 12.02
CA GLY A 313 14.64 -20.41 11.44
C GLY A 313 13.62 -21.53 11.25
N PHE A 314 12.78 -21.78 12.26
CA PHE A 314 11.70 -22.76 12.18
C PHE A 314 10.63 -22.36 11.14
N GLY A 315 10.21 -21.09 11.13
CA GLY A 315 9.26 -20.57 10.16
C GLY A 315 9.78 -20.64 8.73
N PHE A 316 11.04 -20.28 8.50
CA PHE A 316 11.69 -20.41 7.20
C PHE A 316 11.83 -21.87 6.76
N TRP A 317 12.26 -22.76 7.65
CA TRP A 317 12.32 -24.19 7.37
C TRP A 317 10.95 -24.75 6.98
N TRP A 318 9.90 -24.33 7.69
CA TRP A 318 8.53 -24.70 7.39
C TRP A 318 8.11 -24.24 5.98
N GLN A 319 8.35 -22.97 5.66
CA GLN A 319 8.07 -22.39 4.34
C GLN A 319 8.79 -23.15 3.23
N LEU A 320 10.08 -23.46 3.44
CA LEU A 320 10.90 -24.17 2.47
C LEU A 320 10.44 -25.62 2.29
N SER A 321 10.08 -26.30 3.38
CA SER A 321 9.59 -27.69 3.36
C SER A 321 8.27 -27.83 2.60
N HIS A 322 7.45 -26.78 2.57
CA HIS A 322 6.18 -26.73 1.83
C HIS A 322 6.32 -26.04 0.46
N LEU A 323 7.55 -25.76 0.00
CA LEU A 323 7.85 -25.09 -1.28
C LEU A 323 7.07 -23.78 -1.48
N PHE A 324 6.87 -23.01 -0.40
CA PHE A 324 6.11 -21.76 -0.41
C PHE A 324 4.67 -21.93 -0.91
N THR A 325 4.04 -23.05 -0.57
CA THR A 325 2.61 -23.29 -0.79
C THR A 325 1.87 -23.25 0.54
N VAL A 326 0.61 -22.81 0.50
CA VAL A 326 -0.23 -22.78 1.71
C VAL A 326 -0.96 -24.14 1.85
N PRO A 327 -0.65 -24.96 2.88
CA PRO A 327 -1.33 -26.22 3.09
C PRO A 327 -2.78 -26.02 3.56
N PHE A 328 -3.63 -27.02 3.32
CA PHE A 328 -4.97 -27.07 3.89
C PHE A 328 -4.88 -27.21 5.43
N PRO A 329 -5.67 -26.48 6.24
CA PRO A 329 -6.81 -25.61 5.86
C PRO A 329 -6.46 -24.13 5.68
N PHE A 330 -5.21 -23.72 5.90
CA PHE A 330 -4.80 -22.31 5.84
C PHE A 330 -5.03 -21.66 4.47
N ASN A 331 -5.05 -22.46 3.39
CA ASN A 331 -5.40 -21.99 2.06
C ASN A 331 -6.78 -21.32 1.99
N ILE A 332 -7.76 -21.80 2.77
CA ILE A 332 -9.11 -21.20 2.79
C ILE A 332 -9.07 -19.86 3.51
N PHE A 333 -8.36 -19.79 4.64
CA PHE A 333 -8.27 -18.57 5.44
C PHE A 333 -7.48 -17.46 4.73
N LEU A 334 -6.39 -17.83 4.05
CA LEU A 334 -5.51 -16.90 3.35
C LEU A 334 -5.88 -16.71 1.87
N TRP A 335 -7.00 -17.29 1.42
CA TRP A 335 -7.49 -17.16 0.05
C TRP A 335 -7.61 -15.70 -0.43
N PRO A 336 -8.10 -14.73 0.37
CA PRO A 336 -8.13 -13.33 -0.06
C PRO A 336 -6.73 -12.76 -0.37
N LEU A 337 -5.72 -13.15 0.41
CA LEU A 337 -4.32 -12.75 0.15
C LEU A 337 -3.80 -13.43 -1.11
N THR A 338 -4.18 -14.68 -1.36
CA THR A 338 -3.82 -15.38 -2.60
C THR A 338 -4.42 -14.69 -3.83
N VAL A 339 -5.66 -14.22 -3.75
CA VAL A 339 -6.29 -13.43 -4.83
C VAL A 339 -5.54 -12.11 -5.03
N LEU A 340 -5.18 -11.43 -3.94
CA LEU A 340 -4.44 -10.17 -4.00
C LEU A 340 -3.05 -10.34 -4.63
N GLU A 341 -2.31 -11.38 -4.24
CA GLU A 341 -0.99 -11.70 -4.81
C GLU A 341 -1.08 -11.93 -6.33
N ASN A 342 -2.07 -12.70 -6.78
CA ASN A 342 -2.30 -12.95 -8.21
C ASN A 342 -2.73 -11.68 -8.95
N PHE A 343 -3.52 -10.82 -8.31
CA PHE A 343 -3.91 -9.53 -8.88
C PHE A 343 -2.69 -8.59 -9.02
N LEU A 344 -1.82 -8.52 -8.03
CA LEU A 344 -0.57 -7.75 -8.11
C LEU A 344 0.35 -8.28 -9.21
N LEU A 345 0.45 -9.61 -9.35
CA LEU A 345 1.21 -10.24 -10.42
C LEU A 345 0.65 -9.85 -11.80
N PHE A 346 -0.67 -9.90 -11.96
CA PHE A 346 -1.34 -9.45 -13.18
C PHE A 346 -1.09 -7.97 -13.47
N MET A 347 -1.21 -7.10 -12.46
CA MET A 347 -0.96 -5.67 -12.61
C MET A 347 0.48 -5.38 -13.07
N VAL A 348 1.47 -6.03 -12.48
CA VAL A 348 2.87 -5.89 -12.90
C VAL A 348 3.09 -6.40 -14.32
N ALA A 349 2.43 -7.48 -14.70
CA ALA A 349 2.52 -8.04 -16.05
C ALA A 349 1.86 -7.15 -17.12
N VAL A 350 0.78 -6.44 -16.80
CA VAL A 350 0.04 -5.56 -17.73
C VAL A 350 0.65 -4.16 -17.85
N VAL A 351 1.32 -3.68 -16.80
CA VAL A 351 2.02 -2.37 -16.81
C VAL A 351 3.37 -2.45 -17.56
N HIS A 352 3.72 -3.62 -18.08
CA HIS A 352 4.80 -3.86 -19.04
C HIS A 352 4.24 -4.01 -20.45
#